data_AF-A0A7G8W9D1-F1
#
_entry.id   AF-A0A7G8W9D1-F1
#
_cell.length_a   1.000
_cell.length_b   1.000
_cell.length_c   1.000
_cell.angle_alpha   90.00
_cell.angle_beta   90.00
_cell.angle_gamma   90.00
#
_symmetry.space_group_name_H-M   'P 1'
#
loop_
_entity.id
_entity.type
_entity.pdbx_description
1 polymer ?
#
loop_
_entity_poly.entity_id
_entity_poly.type
_entity_poly.pdbx_seq_one_letter_code
_entity_poly.pdbx_strand_id
1 'polypeptide(L)' 'MAPSKIYCDLFGHNYEITKKVTNHVNEYTCKCCKKQLTTGSNGKLTELTPKHQDINSALERIYNHKSLRLKQKTLRSSIY' A
#
# COMPACT_ATOMS: atom_id res chain seq x y z
N MET A 1 21.98 -4.95 18.68
CA MET A 1 21.52 -5.47 17.37
C MET A 1 20.23 -6.21 17.63
N ALA A 2 19.08 -5.77 17.11
CA ALA A 2 17.81 -6.45 17.38
C ALA A 2 17.85 -7.87 16.76
N PRO A 3 17.50 -8.93 17.52
CA PRO A 3 17.57 -10.33 17.08
C PRO A 3 16.73 -10.61 15.82
N SER A 4 15.80 -9.71 15.51
CA SER A 4 14.87 -9.79 14.40
C SER A 4 15.47 -9.55 13.02
N LYS A 5 16.66 -8.94 12.89
CA LYS A 5 17.28 -8.70 11.58
C LYS A 5 17.90 -9.98 11.00
N ILE A 6 18.61 -10.76 11.83
CA ILE A 6 19.21 -12.04 11.43
C ILE A 6 18.12 -13.06 11.08
N TYR A 7 17.00 -13.03 11.81
CA TYR A 7 15.85 -13.89 11.52
C TYR A 7 15.26 -13.66 10.12
N CYS A 8 15.18 -12.41 9.65
CA CYS A 8 14.73 -12.10 8.29
C CYS A 8 15.65 -12.69 7.22
N ASP A 9 16.96 -12.66 7.46
CA ASP A 9 17.95 -13.10 6.48
C ASP A 9 17.99 -14.65 6.36
N LEU A 10 17.63 -15.35 7.43
CA LEU A 10 17.62 -16.83 7.48
C LEU A 10 16.26 -17.45 7.13
N PHE A 11 15.14 -16.84 7.56
CA PHE A 11 13.80 -17.40 7.42
C PHE A 11 12.91 -16.63 6.41
N GLY A 12 13.41 -15.51 5.89
CA GLY A 12 12.66 -14.64 5.00
C GLY A 12 11.89 -13.53 5.73
N HIS A 13 11.52 -12.50 4.98
CA HIS A 13 10.81 -11.35 5.52
C HIS A 13 9.32 -11.65 5.75
N ASN A 14 8.85 -11.40 6.97
CA ASN A 14 7.42 -11.41 7.28
C ASN A 14 6.82 -10.02 7.02
N TYR A 15 6.31 -9.80 5.81
CA TYR A 15 5.68 -8.55 5.39
C TYR A 15 4.19 -8.52 5.72
N GLU A 16 3.75 -7.42 6.32
CA GLU A 16 2.35 -7.16 6.58
C GLU A 16 1.89 -5.88 5.90
N ILE A 17 0.64 -5.85 5.45
CA ILE A 17 0.03 -4.66 4.85
C ILE A 17 -0.12 -3.59 5.92
N THR A 18 0.61 -2.48 5.79
CA THR A 18 0.51 -1.34 6.71
C THR A 18 -0.42 -0.27 6.20
N LYS A 19 -0.54 -0.11 4.87
CA LYS A 19 -1.43 0.87 4.27
C LYS A 19 -2.01 0.35 2.97
N LYS A 20 -3.32 0.49 2.80
CA LYS A 20 -4.02 0.18 1.55
C LYS A 20 -4.25 1.47 0.77
N VAL A 21 -3.36 1.75 -0.18
CA VAL A 21 -3.37 3.00 -0.97
C VAL A 21 -4.54 2.98 -1.96
N THR A 22 -4.71 1.86 -2.66
CA THR A 22 -5.84 1.59 -3.55
C THR A 22 -6.23 0.11 -3.45
N ASN A 23 -7.13 -0.38 -4.29
CA ASN A 23 -7.42 -1.81 -4.35
C ASN A 23 -6.23 -2.67 -4.83
N HIS A 24 -5.32 -2.09 -5.61
CA HIS A 24 -4.20 -2.81 -6.22
C HIS A 24 -2.84 -2.40 -5.66
N VAL A 25 -2.76 -1.24 -5.01
CA VAL A 25 -1.51 -0.70 -4.45
C VAL A 25 -1.60 -0.72 -2.94
N ASN A 26 -0.70 -1.48 -2.33
CA ASN A 26 -0.54 -1.57 -0.88
C ASN A 26 0.90 -1.27 -0.50
N GLU A 27 1.08 -0.74 0.70
CA GLU A 27 2.35 -0.62 1.41
C GLU A 27 2.45 -1.76 2.42
N TYR A 28 3.65 -2.29 2.54
CA TYR A 28 3.97 -3.42 3.39
C TYR A 28 5.13 -3.05 4.30
N THR A 29 5.10 -3.50 5.54
CA THR A 29 6.21 -3.37 6.47
C THR A 29 6.54 -4.72 7.07
N CYS A 30 7.83 -5.06 7.08
CA CYS A 30 8.28 -6.26 7.75
C CYS A 30 8.20 -6.09 9.27
N LYS A 31 7.52 -7.01 9.97
CA LYS A 31 7.44 -6.98 11.45
C LYS A 31 8.81 -7.06 12.12
N CYS A 32 9.71 -7.83 11.54
CA CYS A 32 11.00 -8.19 12.12
C CYS A 32 12.08 -7.13 11.86
N CYS A 33 12.30 -6.72 10.61
CA CYS A 33 13.36 -5.76 10.26
C CYS A 33 12.85 -4.35 9.93
N LYS A 34 11.54 -4.11 9.97
CA LYS A 34 10.91 -2.82 9.63
C LYS A 34 11.19 -2.31 8.21
N LYS A 35 11.67 -3.19 7.32
CA LYS A 35 11.82 -2.87 5.89
C LYS A 35 10.45 -2.61 5.28
N GLN A 36 10.32 -1.52 4.54
CA GLN A 36 9.08 -1.10 3.92
C GLN A 36 9.11 -1.34 2.41
N LEU A 37 8.03 -1.89 1.87
CA LEU A 37 7.83 -2.15 0.46
C LEU A 37 6.49 -1.57 0.00
N THR A 38 6.33 -1.38 -1.29
CA THR A 38 5.06 -1.01 -1.92
C THR A 38 4.83 -1.82 -3.18
N THR A 39 3.59 -1.86 -3.65
CA THR A 39 3.28 -2.44 -4.96
C THR A 39 3.69 -1.46 -6.05
N GLY A 40 4.63 -1.86 -6.90
CA GLY A 40 5.10 -1.08 -8.04
C GLY A 40 4.13 -1.12 -9.23
N SER A 41 4.42 -0.31 -10.25
CA SER A 41 3.61 -0.19 -11.48
C SER A 41 3.47 -1.50 -12.27
N ASN A 42 4.43 -2.42 -12.12
CA ASN A 42 4.43 -3.73 -12.75
C ASN A 42 3.80 -4.84 -11.87
N GLY A 43 3.17 -4.47 -10.75
CA GLY A 43 2.57 -5.41 -9.80
C GLY A 43 3.59 -6.14 -8.90
N LYS A 44 4.90 -5.90 -9.04
CA LYS A 44 5.92 -6.46 -8.15
C LYS A 44 6.10 -5.59 -6.91
N LEU A 45 6.60 -6.18 -5.83
CA LEU A 45 6.99 -5.42 -4.65
C LEU A 45 8.30 -4.68 -4.90
N THR A 46 8.31 -3.39 -4.61
CA THR A 46 9.48 -2.51 -4.71
C THR A 46 9.70 -1.78 -3.38
N GLU A 47 10.90 -1.26 -3.15
CA GLU A 47 11.19 -0.56 -1.90
C GLU A 47 10.37 0.72 -1.76
N LEU A 48 9.81 0.93 -0.55
CA LEU A 48 9.07 2.14 -0.24
C LEU A 48 10.05 3.27 0.07
N THR A 49 10.45 3.96 -1.00
CA THR A 49 11.26 5.18 -0.93
C THR A 49 10.38 6.38 -0.58
N PRO A 50 10.96 7.51 -0.09
CA PRO A 50 10.19 8.74 0.13
C PRO A 50 9.42 9.19 -1.12
N LYS A 51 10.03 9.07 -2.30
CA LYS A 51 9.38 9.35 -3.59
C LYS A 51 8.17 8.45 -3.84
N HIS A 52 8.26 7.16 -3.51
CA HIS A 52 7.13 6.24 -3.62
C HIS A 52 6.03 6.57 -2.60
N GLN A 53 6.37 7.04 -1.39
CA GLN A 53 5.39 7.48 -0.40
C GLN A 53 4.59 8.70 -0.89
N ASP A 54 5.26 9.67 -1.53
CA ASP A 54 4.61 10.84 -2.11
C ASP A 54 3.66 10.44 -3.25
N ILE A 55 4.12 9.55 -4.14
CA ILE A 55 3.30 9.01 -5.23
C ILE A 55 2.07 8.27 -4.67
N ASN A 56 2.27 7.40 -3.69
CA ASN A 56 1.18 6.65 -3.06
C ASN A 56 0.17 7.59 -2.41
N SER A 57 0.63 8.63 -1.70
CA SER A 57 -0.26 9.62 -1.08
C SER A 57 -1.09 10.38 -2.11
N ALA A 58 -0.49 10.75 -3.25
CA ALA A 58 -1.22 11.36 -4.36
C ALA A 58 -2.25 10.39 -4.98
N LEU A 59 -1.87 9.12 -5.18
CA LEU A 59 -2.75 8.08 -5.72
C LEU A 59 -3.94 7.80 -4.80
N GLU A 60 -3.71 7.70 -3.49
CA GLU A 60 -4.76 7.52 -2.49
C GLU A 60 -5.80 8.63 -2.56
N ARG A 61 -5.34 9.89 -2.64
CA ARG A 61 -6.24 11.05 -2.77
C ARG A 61 -7.11 10.93 -4.02
N ILE A 62 -6.51 10.68 -5.18
CA ILE A 62 -7.22 10.54 -6.46
C ILE A 62 -8.22 9.38 -6.41
N TYR A 63 -7.81 8.24 -5.87
CA TYR A 63 -8.63 7.04 -5.73
C TYR A 63 -9.85 7.31 -4.84
N ASN A 64 -9.65 7.95 -3.69
CA ASN A 64 -10.73 8.29 -2.77
C ASN A 64 -11.72 9.27 -3.39
N HIS A 65 -11.26 10.33 -4.07
CA HIS A 65 -12.15 11.24 -4.79
C HIS A 65 -12.96 10.52 -5.87
N LYS A 66 -12.32 9.63 -6.65
CA LYS A 66 -13.02 8.82 -7.67
C LYS A 66 -14.06 7.90 -7.04
N SER A 67 -13.72 7.23 -5.94
CA SER A 67 -14.61 6.33 -5.21
C SER A 67 -15.85 7.06 -4.69
N LEU A 68 -15.68 8.22 -4.07
CA LEU A 68 -16.78 9.05 -3.60
C LEU A 68 -17.71 9.48 -4.73
N ARG A 69 -17.14 9.95 -5.86
CA ARG A 69 -17.93 10.33 -7.04
C ARG A 69 -18.71 9.16 -7.62
N LEU A 70 -18.13 7.96 -7.66
CA LEU A 70 -18.81 6.77 -8.14
C LEU A 70 -19.96 6.37 -7.21
N LYS A 71 -19.74 6.37 -5.90
CA LYS A 71 -20.78 6.11 -4.90
C LYS A 71 -21.96 7.08 -5.05
N GLN A 72 -21.71 8.37 -5.23
CA GLN A 72 -22.76 9.37 -5.47
C GLN A 72 -23.56 9.09 -6.75
N LYS A 73 -22.90 8.69 -7.85
CA LYS A 73 -23.58 8.31 -9.09
C LYS A 73 -24.48 7.08 -8.90
N THR A 74 -23.97 6.04 -8.23
CA THR A 74 -24.72 4.81 -7.95
C THR A 74 -25.93 5.08 -7.06
N LEU A 75 -25.78 5.92 -6.03
CA LEU A 75 -26.91 6.33 -5.19
C LEU A 75 -27.97 7.07 -6.01
N ARG A 76 -27.57 8.03 -6.86
CA ARG A 76 -28.50 8.78 -7.70
C ARG A 76 -29.24 7.90 -8.70
N SER A 77 -28.57 6.90 -9.30
CA SER A 77 -29.22 5.94 -10.20
C SER A 77 -30.13 4.93 -9.50
N SER A 78 -30.06 4.79 -8.18
CA SER A 78 -30.95 3.91 -7.41
C SER A 78 -32.20 4.62 -6.90
N ILE A 79 -32.26 5.95 -7.01
CA ILE A 79 -33.38 6.79 -6.58
C ILE A 79 -34.39 6.99 -7.73
N TYR A 80 -33.97 6.79 -8.98
CA TYR A 80 -34.81 6.77 -10.18
C TYR A 80 -35.03 5.33 -10.62
#